data_AF-A0A3D0XUZ8-F1
#
_entry.id   AF-A0A3D0XUZ8-F1
#
_cell.length_a   1.000
_cell.length_b   1.000
_cell.length_c   1.000
_cell.angle_alpha   90.00
_cell.angle_beta   90.00
_cell.angle_gamma   90.00
#
_symmetry.space_group_name_H-M   'P 1'
#
loop_
_entity.id
_entity.type
_entity.pdbx_description
1 polymer ?
#
loop_
_entity_poly.entity_id
_entity_poly.type
_entity_poly.pdbx_seq_one_letter_code
_entity_poly.pdbx_strand_id
1 'polypeptide(L)' 'YMLVFAIVVSIGMSLGGLTGYAMNPARDLGPRIAHSILPIKNKGTSDWHYGLIVPVWGPIVGSLLGALLFRAIPW' A
#
# COMPACT_ATOMS: atom_id res chain seq x y z
N TYR A 1 -2.18 17.30 -10.53
CA TYR A 1 -1.19 16.49 -9.78
C TYR A 1 -1.00 16.93 -8.34
N MET A 2 -0.90 18.23 -8.03
CA MET A 2 -0.64 18.72 -6.68
C MET A 2 -1.68 18.31 -5.61
N LEU A 3 -2.98 18.25 -5.98
CA LEU A 3 -4.04 17.79 -5.06
C LEU A 3 -3.91 16.29 -4.71
N VAL A 4 -3.62 15.45 -5.70
CA VAL A 4 -3.38 14.00 -5.47
C VAL A 4 -2.18 13.81 -4.55
N PHE A 5 -1.10 14.56 -4.79
CA PHE A 5 0.07 14.53 -3.92
C PHE A 5 -0.27 14.96 -2.49
N ALA A 6 -1.00 16.07 -2.31
CA ALA A 6 -1.41 16.53 -1.00
C ALA A 6 -2.24 15.49 -0.23
N ILE A 7 -3.13 14.76 -0.92
CA ILE A 7 -3.91 13.65 -0.34
C ILE A 7 -3.00 12.49 0.08
N VAL A 8 -2.07 12.08 -0.77
CA VAL A 8 -1.13 11.00 -0.45
C VAL A 8 -0.26 11.36 0.75
N VAL A 9 0.22 12.60 0.81
CA VAL A 9 1.03 13.10 1.93
C VAL A 9 0.19 13.17 3.22
N SER A 10 -1.04 13.70 3.17
CA SER A 10 -1.88 13.79 4.36
C SER A 10 -2.20 12.40 4.94
N ILE A 11 -2.55 11.43 4.08
CA ILE A 11 -2.76 10.05 4.51
C ILE A 11 -1.47 9.45 5.11
N GLY A 12 -0.32 9.69 4.46
CA GLY A 12 0.98 9.23 4.97
C GLY A 12 1.34 9.82 6.33
N MET A 13 1.10 11.12 6.54
CA MET A 13 1.38 11.79 7.80
C MET A 13 0.41 11.40 8.93
N SER A 14 -0.86 11.17 8.61
CA SER A 14 -1.88 10.84 9.62
C SER A 14 -1.97 9.34 9.94
N LEU A 15 -1.74 8.46 8.97
CA LEU A 15 -1.98 7.01 9.10
C LEU A 15 -0.75 6.15 8.75
N GLY A 16 0.37 6.76 8.33
CA GLY A 16 1.55 6.02 7.86
C GLY A 16 2.26 5.20 8.92
N GLY A 17 2.16 5.57 10.20
CA GLY A 17 2.86 4.88 11.30
C GLY A 17 2.41 3.43 11.52
N LEU A 18 1.19 3.08 11.11
CA LEU A 18 0.62 1.75 11.36
C LEU A 18 1.13 0.67 10.39
N THR A 19 1.28 1.02 9.11
CA THR A 19 1.58 0.05 8.03
C THR A 19 2.58 0.57 6.99
N GLY A 20 3.17 1.74 7.19
CA GLY A 20 4.09 2.37 6.25
C GLY A 20 3.40 2.87 4.97
N TYR A 21 2.12 3.26 5.06
CA TYR A 21 1.29 3.75 3.94
C TYR A 21 1.37 2.82 2.72
N ALA A 22 1.14 1.52 2.93
CA ALA A 22 1.19 0.47 1.91
C ALA A 22 0.00 0.50 0.90
N MET A 23 -0.50 1.68 0.56
CA MET A 23 -1.75 1.93 -0.18
C MET A 23 -1.72 1.50 -1.67
N ASN A 24 -0.61 0.93 -2.14
CA ASN A 24 -0.40 0.58 -3.53
C ASN A 24 0.33 -0.77 -3.63
N PRO A 25 -0.32 -1.81 -4.21
CA PRO A 25 0.28 -3.12 -4.36
C PRO A 25 1.61 -3.12 -5.13
N ALA A 26 1.72 -2.32 -6.20
CA ALA A 26 2.95 -2.23 -6.99
C ALA A 26 4.11 -1.60 -6.21
N ARG A 27 3.79 -0.63 -5.32
CA ARG A 27 4.77 0.07 -4.46
C ARG A 27 5.38 -0.84 -3.39
N ASP A 28 4.71 -1.95 -3.06
CA ASP A 28 5.20 -2.95 -2.11
C ASP A 28 5.75 -4.21 -2.80
N LEU A 29 5.00 -4.80 -3.73
CA LEU A 29 5.35 -6.07 -4.38
C LEU A 29 6.68 -6.01 -5.14
N GLY A 30 6.91 -4.95 -5.92
CA GLY A 30 8.13 -4.81 -6.71
C GLY A 30 9.40 -4.86 -5.83
N PRO A 31 9.52 -3.96 -4.83
CA PRO A 31 10.61 -4.01 -3.87
C PRO A 31 10.71 -5.34 -3.10
N ARG A 32 9.57 -5.98 -2.77
CA ARG A 32 9.56 -7.26 -2.05
C ARG A 32 10.06 -8.42 -2.89
N ILE A 33 9.67 -8.50 -4.16
CA ILE A 33 10.22 -9.47 -5.12
C ILE A 33 11.73 -9.27 -5.25
N ALA A 34 12.18 -8.01 -5.43
CA ALA A 34 13.60 -7.70 -5.49
C ALA A 34 14.34 -8.14 -4.20
N HIS A 35 13.79 -7.83 -3.02
CA HIS A 35 14.33 -8.26 -1.74
C HIS A 35 14.43 -9.80 -1.63
N SER A 36 13.45 -10.53 -2.17
CA SER A 36 13.45 -12.00 -2.13
C SER A 36 14.54 -12.62 -3.00
N ILE A 37 14.82 -12.06 -4.18
CA ILE A 37 15.73 -12.63 -5.18
C ILE A 37 17.18 -12.14 -4.96
N LEU A 38 17.37 -10.87 -4.60
CA LEU A 38 18.70 -10.28 -4.55
C LEU A 38 19.54 -10.86 -3.39
N PRO A 39 20.83 -11.12 -3.61
CA PRO A 39 21.73 -11.61 -2.57
C PRO A 39 22.15 -10.45 -1.65
N ILE A 40 21.32 -10.15 -0.66
CA ILE A 40 21.57 -9.11 0.34
C ILE A 40 22.15 -9.77 1.60
N LYS A 41 23.36 -9.35 2.00
CA LYS A 41 24.05 -9.87 3.19
C LYS A 41 23.21 -9.57 4.45
N ASN A 42 23.04 -10.57 5.31
CA ASN A 42 22.26 -10.47 6.56
C ASN A 42 20.79 -10.02 6.37
N LYS A 43 20.18 -10.30 5.22
CA LYS A 43 18.77 -9.98 5.01
C LYS A 43 17.85 -10.86 5.85
N GLY A 44 16.76 -10.27 6.34
CA GLY A 44 15.67 -10.99 7.00
C GLY A 44 14.77 -11.75 6.02
N THR A 45 13.63 -12.22 6.51
CA THR A 45 12.59 -12.80 5.64
C THR A 45 11.93 -11.69 4.81
N SER A 46 11.34 -12.05 3.66
CA SER A 46 10.59 -11.09 2.84
C SER A 46 9.14 -10.89 3.31
N ASP A 47 8.75 -11.48 4.44
CA ASP A 47 7.41 -11.44 5.05
C ASP A 47 6.25 -11.43 4.04
N TRP A 48 6.15 -12.52 3.27
CA TRP A 48 5.15 -12.65 2.20
C TRP A 48 3.72 -12.70 2.73
N HIS A 49 3.52 -13.22 3.94
CA HIS A 49 2.18 -13.30 4.53
C HIS A 49 1.64 -11.88 4.80
N TYR A 50 2.43 -11.03 5.47
CA TYR A 50 2.07 -9.63 5.63
C TYR A 50 1.96 -8.92 4.28
N GLY A 51 2.95 -9.11 3.40
CA GLY A 51 3.05 -8.47 2.08
C GLY A 51 1.86 -8.75 1.15
N LEU A 52 1.27 -9.95 1.21
CA LEU A 52 0.11 -10.29 0.40
C LEU A 52 -1.19 -9.79 1.02
N ILE A 53 -1.36 -9.92 2.33
CA ILE A 53 -2.64 -9.56 2.97
C ILE A 53 -2.77 -8.04 3.08
N VAL A 54 -1.77 -7.36 3.65
CA VAL A 54 -1.91 -5.95 4.01
C VAL A 54 -1.59 -5.03 2.82
N PRO A 55 -0.40 -5.05 2.19
CA PRO A 55 -0.08 -4.20 1.04
C PRO A 55 -0.74 -4.55 -0.29
N VAL A 56 -1.17 -5.80 -0.52
CA VAL A 56 -1.80 -6.19 -1.80
C VAL A 56 -3.31 -6.20 -1.68
N TRP A 57 -3.87 -7.10 -0.85
CA TRP A 57 -5.32 -7.22 -0.75
C TRP A 57 -5.98 -6.03 -0.05
N GLY A 58 -5.34 -5.46 0.97
CA GLY A 58 -5.84 -4.27 1.68
C GLY A 58 -6.19 -3.10 0.74
N PRO A 59 -5.25 -2.60 -0.07
CA PRO A 59 -5.52 -1.54 -1.03
C PRO A 59 -6.52 -1.89 -2.13
N ILE A 60 -6.51 -3.14 -2.63
CA ILE A 60 -7.46 -3.56 -3.66
C ILE A 60 -8.88 -3.49 -3.10
N VAL A 61 -9.12 -4.07 -1.94
CA VAL A 61 -10.44 -4.05 -1.29
C VAL A 61 -10.81 -2.61 -0.90
N GLY A 62 -9.91 -1.87 -0.27
CA GLY A 62 -10.15 -0.49 0.14
C GLY A 62 -10.46 0.46 -1.02
N SER A 63 -9.77 0.33 -2.15
CA SER A 63 -10.02 1.16 -3.35
C SER A 63 -11.36 0.83 -4.02
N LEU A 64 -11.73 -0.45 -4.08
CA LEU A 64 -13.05 -0.87 -4.56
C LEU A 64 -14.16 -0.32 -3.67
N LEU A 65 -14.04 -0.48 -2.35
CA LEU A 65 -15.00 0.05 -1.39
C LEU A 65 -15.10 1.58 -1.47
N GLY A 66 -13.97 2.29 -1.56
CA GLY A 66 -13.95 3.74 -1.70
C GLY A 66 -14.62 4.22 -2.98
N ALA A 67 -14.38 3.54 -4.11
CA ALA A 67 -15.01 3.87 -5.39
C ALA A 67 -16.52 3.60 -5.39
N LEU A 68 -16.95 2.50 -4.76
CA LEU A 68 -18.37 2.18 -4.58
C LEU A 68 -19.06 3.17 -3.65
N LEU A 69 -18.43 3.52 -2.54
CA LEU A 69 -18.95 4.51 -1.59
C LEU A 69 -19.11 5.87 -2.24
N PHE A 70 -18.10 6.30 -3.01
CA PHE A 70 -18.19 7.52 -3.82
C PHE A 70 -19.46 7.47 -4.66
N ARG A 71 -19.62 6.45 -5.51
CA ARG A 71 -20.82 6.30 -6.37
C ARG A 71 -22.15 6.23 -5.62
N ALA A 72 -22.17 5.70 -4.40
CA ALA A 72 -23.40 5.53 -3.63
C ALA A 72 -23.87 6.83 -2.96
N ILE A 73 -22.96 7.77 -2.68
CA ILE A 73 -23.32 9.04 -2.04
C ILE A 73 -23.86 9.99 -3.12
N PRO A 74 -25.13 10.43 -3.00
CA PRO A 74 -25.63 11.49 -3.86
C PRO A 74 -24.91 12.79 -3.46
N TRP A 75 -24.13 13.31 -4.39
CA TRP A 75 -23.52 14.64 -4.33
C TRP A 75 -24.45 15.69 -4.92
#